data_AF-A0A9W8PLB0-F1
#
_entry.id   AF-A0A9W8PLB0-F1
#
_cell.length_a   1.000
_cell.length_b   1.000
_cell.length_c   1.000
_cell.angle_alpha   90.00
_cell.angle_beta   90.00
_cell.angle_gamma   90.00
#
_symmetry.space_group_name_H-M   'P 1'
#
loop_
_entity.id
_entity.type
_entity.pdbx_description
1 polymer ?
#
loop_
_entity_poly.entity_id
_entity_poly.type
_entity_poly.pdbx_seq_one_letter_code
_entity_poly.pdbx_strand_id
1 'polypeptide(L)'
;MLIAARLSNTKNDDVVSADMVTAAGAALLDRARNFDVLPWAQDINFSTITLSDQDPILSRFRVATSHRLAICLYILHAIPAVGAWVGEDLADAIFAELHQVLCMIPDDDINLKATTWVTFVFGACARTPEMKDWVTVQIKKLMIESPWGFLYAARDALQMLWSVQAEGMPMTSWVQTLRDLHMDFLIV
;
A
#
# COMPACT_ATOMS: atom_id res chain seq x y z
N MET A 1 -5.19 -6.26 -5.70
CA MET A 1 -4.84 -4.97 -6.31
C MET A 1 -5.56 -4.77 -7.64
N LEU A 2 -5.24 -5.55 -8.69
CA LEU A 2 -5.86 -5.44 -10.02
C LEU A 2 -7.40 -5.40 -10.05
N ILE A 3 -8.08 -6.20 -9.22
CA ILE A 3 -9.56 -6.19 -9.15
C ILE A 3 -10.06 -4.86 -8.55
N ALA A 4 -9.41 -4.35 -7.50
CA ALA A 4 -9.75 -3.06 -6.91
C ALA A 4 -9.46 -1.90 -7.87
N ALA A 5 -8.34 -1.95 -8.61
CA ALA A 5 -8.03 -1.00 -9.68
C ALA A 5 -9.12 -1.00 -10.77
N ARG A 6 -9.59 -2.18 -11.20
CA ARG A 6 -10.68 -2.33 -12.17
C ARG A 6 -12.01 -1.80 -11.65
N LEU A 7 -12.37 -2.10 -10.41
CA LEU A 7 -13.58 -1.58 -9.77
C LEU A 7 -13.53 -0.05 -9.67
N SER A 8 -12.38 0.51 -9.30
CA SER A 8 -12.13 1.97 -9.27
C SER A 8 -12.26 2.65 -10.64
N ASN A 9 -12.08 1.89 -11.73
CA ASN A 9 -12.20 2.37 -13.12
C ASN A 9 -13.59 2.17 -13.73
N THR A 10 -14.52 1.54 -13.01
CA THR A 10 -15.85 1.24 -13.55
C THR A 10 -16.66 2.53 -13.63
N LYS A 11 -17.05 2.94 -14.84
CA LYS A 11 -18.02 4.01 -15.06
C LYS A 11 -19.40 3.48 -14.71
N ASN A 12 -20.21 4.26 -13.99
CA ASN A 12 -21.60 3.93 -13.73
C ASN A 12 -22.37 4.00 -15.07
N ASP A 13 -22.50 2.86 -15.74
CA ASP A 13 -23.40 2.65 -16.87
C ASP A 13 -24.52 1.69 -16.43
N ASP A 14 -25.57 1.51 -17.25
CA ASP A 14 -26.79 0.74 -16.94
C ASP A 14 -26.57 -0.73 -16.50
N VAL A 15 -25.35 -1.27 -16.62
CA VAL A 15 -25.01 -2.67 -16.33
C VAL A 15 -24.33 -2.86 -14.95
N VAL A 16 -23.68 -1.83 -14.40
CA VAL A 16 -22.96 -1.93 -13.11
C VAL A 16 -23.36 -0.77 -12.22
N SER A 17 -24.17 -1.06 -11.19
CA SER A 17 -24.58 -0.05 -10.22
C SER A 17 -23.48 0.23 -9.18
N ALA A 18 -23.53 1.42 -8.58
CA ALA A 18 -22.63 1.81 -7.49
C ALA A 18 -22.69 0.82 -6.29
N ASP A 19 -23.85 0.22 -6.05
CA ASP A 19 -24.04 -0.78 -4.99
C ASP A 19 -23.27 -2.07 -5.28
N MET A 20 -23.21 -2.51 -6.53
CA MET A 20 -22.43 -3.69 -6.93
C MET A 20 -20.92 -3.44 -6.76
N VAL A 21 -20.44 -2.26 -7.12
CA VAL A 21 -19.03 -1.87 -6.94
C VAL A 21 -18.67 -1.83 -5.45
N THR A 22 -19.55 -1.28 -4.62
CA THR A 22 -19.35 -1.21 -3.16
C THR A 22 -19.34 -2.60 -2.54
N ALA A 23 -20.28 -3.48 -2.89
CA ALA A 23 -20.34 -4.85 -2.38
C ALA A 23 -19.10 -5.67 -2.79
N ALA A 24 -18.66 -5.56 -4.05
CA ALA A 24 -17.45 -6.23 -4.52
C ALA A 24 -16.19 -5.69 -3.82
N GLY A 25 -16.12 -4.37 -3.61
CA GLY A 25 -15.03 -3.74 -2.87
C GLY A 25 -14.98 -4.17 -1.39
N ALA A 26 -16.13 -4.26 -0.73
CA ALA A 26 -16.24 -4.76 0.64
C ALA A 26 -15.79 -6.22 0.76
N ALA A 27 -16.18 -7.08 -0.19
CA ALA A 27 -15.74 -8.47 -0.24
C ALA A 27 -14.21 -8.59 -0.47
N LEU A 28 -13.62 -7.72 -1.28
CA LEU A 28 -12.17 -7.66 -1.46
C LEU A 28 -11.45 -7.21 -0.19
N LEU A 29 -11.98 -6.21 0.50
CA LEU A 29 -11.44 -5.72 1.77
C LEU A 29 -11.48 -6.83 2.83
N ASP A 30 -12.62 -7.52 2.98
CA ASP A 30 -12.77 -8.63 3.91
C ASP A 30 -11.77 -9.74 3.63
N ARG A 31 -11.65 -10.16 2.36
CA ARG A 31 -10.66 -11.17 1.94
C ARG A 31 -9.22 -10.74 2.24
N ALA A 32 -8.88 -9.49 1.99
CA ALA A 32 -7.54 -8.97 2.29
C ALA A 32 -7.27 -8.97 3.80
N ARG A 33 -8.22 -8.49 4.61
CA ARG A 33 -8.08 -8.46 6.07
C ARG A 33 -7.93 -9.85 6.68
N ASN A 34 -8.70 -10.81 6.20
CA ASN A 34 -8.74 -12.19 6.69
C ASN A 34 -7.67 -13.11 6.09
N PHE A 35 -6.75 -12.58 5.28
CA PHE A 35 -5.62 -13.37 4.79
C PHE A 35 -4.68 -13.75 5.94
N ASP A 36 -4.59 -15.04 6.23
CA ASP A 36 -3.70 -15.56 7.27
C ASP A 36 -2.25 -15.59 6.77
N VAL A 37 -1.47 -14.64 7.27
CA VAL A 37 -0.07 -14.43 6.85
C VAL A 37 0.85 -15.49 7.43
N LEU A 38 0.55 -16.05 8.60
CA LEU A 38 1.48 -16.93 9.31
C LEU A 38 1.71 -18.27 8.59
N PRO A 39 0.66 -19.01 8.18
CA PRO A 39 0.85 -20.22 7.38
C PRO A 39 1.57 -19.95 6.06
N TRP A 40 1.28 -18.82 5.40
CA TRP A 40 1.99 -18.43 4.17
C TRP A 40 3.48 -18.13 4.42
N ALA A 41 3.80 -17.50 5.54
CA ALA A 41 5.17 -17.21 5.93
C ALA A 41 5.93 -18.49 6.30
N GLN A 42 5.25 -19.49 6.87
CA GLN A 42 5.82 -20.80 7.21
C GLN A 42 5.97 -21.74 6.00
N ASP A 43 5.19 -21.52 4.94
CA ASP A 43 5.27 -22.27 3.68
C ASP A 43 6.54 -21.87 2.89
N ILE A 44 7.68 -22.36 3.39
CA ILE A 44 9.01 -22.08 2.87
C ILE A 44 9.67 -23.39 2.48
N ASN A 45 10.25 -23.40 1.28
CA ASN A 45 11.24 -24.40 0.92
C ASN A 45 12.62 -24.00 1.44
N PHE A 46 13.06 -24.59 2.55
CA PHE A 46 14.36 -24.31 3.16
C PHE A 46 15.56 -24.65 2.26
N SER A 47 15.37 -25.44 1.19
CA SER A 47 16.43 -25.73 0.23
C SER A 47 16.85 -24.52 -0.63
N THR A 48 16.02 -23.47 -0.68
CA THR A 48 16.30 -22.24 -1.45
C THR A 48 16.79 -21.07 -0.60
N ILE A 49 16.94 -21.26 0.72
CA ILE A 49 17.35 -20.19 1.63
C ILE A 49 18.86 -20.27 1.90
N THR A 50 19.57 -19.21 1.54
CA THR A 50 20.91 -18.93 2.09
C THR A 50 20.80 -18.66 3.58
N LEU A 51 21.57 -19.41 4.38
CA LEU A 51 21.73 -19.18 5.81
C LEU A 51 22.12 -17.71 6.04
N SER A 52 21.16 -16.94 6.55
CA SER A 52 21.32 -15.59 7.07
C SER A 52 21.15 -15.66 8.58
N ASP A 53 21.75 -14.72 9.31
CA ASP A 53 21.53 -14.57 10.75
C ASP A 53 20.08 -14.14 11.09
N GLN A 54 19.29 -13.77 10.07
CA GLN A 54 17.88 -13.38 10.24
C GLN A 54 16.91 -14.56 10.14
N ASP A 55 15.88 -14.56 10.99
CA ASP A 55 14.78 -15.52 10.94
C ASP A 55 13.95 -15.33 9.64
N PRO A 56 14.02 -16.27 8.68
CA PRO A 56 13.38 -16.13 7.38
C PRO A 56 11.85 -16.15 7.46
N ILE A 57 11.28 -16.83 8.46
CA ILE A 57 9.83 -16.87 8.67
C ILE A 57 9.38 -15.50 9.17
N LEU A 58 10.09 -14.94 10.14
CA LEU A 58 9.75 -13.63 10.71
C LEU A 58 9.88 -12.49 9.69
N SER A 59 10.95 -12.49 8.88
CA SER A 59 11.12 -11.54 7.77
C SER A 59 9.94 -11.60 6.79
N ARG A 60 9.59 -12.79 6.30
CA ARG A 60 8.45 -13.00 5.40
C ARG A 60 7.12 -12.60 6.03
N PHE A 61 6.92 -12.94 7.31
CA PHE A 61 5.71 -12.60 8.03
C PHE A 61 5.51 -11.08 8.12
N ARG A 62 6.55 -10.32 8.47
CA ARG A 62 6.48 -8.84 8.55
C ARG A 62 6.18 -8.22 7.19
N VAL A 63 6.89 -8.65 6.14
CA VAL A 63 6.68 -8.15 4.78
C VAL A 63 5.28 -8.50 4.26
N ALA A 64 4.80 -9.73 4.42
CA ALA A 64 3.47 -10.09 3.97
C ALA A 64 2.36 -9.42 4.80
N THR A 65 2.60 -9.18 6.10
CA THR A 65 1.68 -8.40 6.93
C THR A 65 1.59 -6.95 6.45
N SER A 66 2.72 -6.33 6.10
CA SER A 66 2.73 -4.96 5.57
C SER A 66 2.00 -4.86 4.23
N HIS A 67 2.16 -5.85 3.35
CA HIS A 67 1.38 -5.98 2.11
C HIS A 67 -0.12 -6.11 2.37
N ARG A 68 -0.52 -6.98 3.30
CA ARG A 68 -1.93 -7.16 3.69
C ARG A 68 -2.57 -5.84 4.09
N LEU A 69 -1.88 -5.08 4.95
CA LEU A 69 -2.35 -3.77 5.44
C LEU A 69 -2.38 -2.71 4.33
N ALA A 70 -1.32 -2.61 3.51
CA ALA A 70 -1.29 -1.67 2.38
C ALA A 70 -2.34 -1.98 1.32
N ILE A 71 -2.64 -3.26 1.05
CA ILE A 71 -3.75 -3.65 0.16
C ILE A 71 -5.09 -3.17 0.74
N CYS A 72 -5.30 -3.30 2.05
CA CYS A 72 -6.52 -2.79 2.67
C CYS A 72 -6.64 -1.27 2.50
N LEU A 73 -5.59 -0.50 2.79
CA LEU A 73 -5.58 0.95 2.55
C LEU A 73 -5.83 1.30 1.08
N TYR A 74 -5.16 0.60 0.16
CA TYR A 74 -5.36 0.79 -1.27
C TYR A 74 -6.82 0.58 -1.66
N ILE A 75 -7.49 -0.46 -1.16
CA ILE A 75 -8.91 -0.72 -1.46
C ILE A 75 -9.79 0.43 -0.96
N LEU A 76 -9.56 0.92 0.26
CA LEU A 76 -10.31 2.03 0.85
C LEU A 76 -10.17 3.33 0.04
N HIS A 77 -8.95 3.61 -0.47
CA HIS A 77 -8.69 4.79 -1.27
C HIS A 77 -9.07 4.64 -2.76
N ALA A 78 -9.01 3.43 -3.30
CA ALA A 78 -9.40 3.14 -4.68
C ALA A 78 -10.92 3.09 -4.85
N ILE A 79 -11.66 2.71 -3.80
CA ILE A 79 -13.12 2.59 -3.79
C ILE A 79 -13.70 3.40 -2.62
N PRO A 80 -13.85 4.74 -2.75
CA PRO A 80 -14.28 5.61 -1.67
C PRO A 80 -15.61 5.21 -1.02
N ALA A 81 -16.53 4.61 -1.77
CA ALA A 81 -17.79 4.09 -1.26
C ALA A 81 -17.61 2.99 -0.21
N VAL A 82 -16.57 2.16 -0.33
CA VAL A 82 -16.20 1.18 0.71
C VAL A 82 -15.68 1.91 1.93
N GLY A 83 -14.79 2.90 1.76
CA GLY A 83 -14.28 3.73 2.86
C GLY A 83 -15.39 4.37 3.69
N ALA A 84 -16.37 4.98 3.02
CA ALA A 84 -17.53 5.58 3.67
C ALA A 84 -18.39 4.57 4.46
N TRP A 85 -18.42 3.30 4.04
CA TRP A 85 -19.18 2.24 4.69
C TRP A 85 -18.50 1.70 5.95
N VAL A 86 -17.17 1.53 5.94
CA VAL A 86 -16.40 1.01 7.10
C VAL A 86 -15.97 2.09 8.10
N GLY A 87 -15.95 3.37 7.70
CA GLY A 87 -15.59 4.50 8.55
C GLY A 87 -14.08 4.82 8.58
N GLU A 88 -13.74 6.07 8.93
CA GLU A 88 -12.35 6.58 8.96
C GLU A 88 -11.50 5.91 10.04
N ASP A 89 -12.09 5.53 11.17
CA ASP A 89 -11.38 4.88 12.30
C ASP A 89 -10.63 3.61 11.86
N LEU A 90 -11.23 2.82 10.95
CA LEU A 90 -10.59 1.62 10.43
C LEU A 90 -9.37 1.96 9.56
N ALA A 91 -9.48 2.98 8.70
CA ALA A 91 -8.39 3.39 7.83
C ALA A 91 -7.20 3.90 8.65
N ASP A 92 -7.46 4.72 9.67
CA ASP A 92 -6.43 5.26 10.55
C ASP A 92 -5.78 4.15 11.41
N ALA A 93 -6.56 3.18 11.89
CA ALA A 93 -6.02 2.01 12.61
C ALA A 93 -5.10 1.16 11.73
N ILE A 94 -5.51 0.85 10.49
CA ILE A 94 -4.70 0.10 9.52
C ILE A 94 -3.42 0.88 9.17
N PHE A 95 -3.52 2.20 8.99
CA PHE A 95 -2.38 3.05 8.70
C PHE A 95 -1.36 3.07 9.84
N ALA A 96 -1.82 3.18 11.09
CA ALA A 96 -0.96 3.11 12.26
C ALA A 96 -0.28 1.74 12.41
N GLU A 97 -1.03 0.64 12.23
CA GLU A 97 -0.48 -0.71 12.25
C GLU A 97 0.55 -0.92 11.13
N LEU A 98 0.28 -0.41 9.93
CA LEU A 98 1.22 -0.49 8.80
C LEU A 98 2.54 0.21 9.12
N HIS A 99 2.48 1.41 9.71
CA HIS A 99 3.69 2.12 10.12
C HIS A 99 4.52 1.31 11.12
N GLN A 100 3.87 0.70 12.12
CA GLN A 100 4.53 -0.14 13.12
C GLN A 100 5.20 -1.35 12.47
N VAL A 101 4.50 -2.05 11.58
CA VAL A 101 5.05 -3.22 10.88
C VAL A 101 6.26 -2.82 10.03
N LEU A 102 6.19 -1.72 9.28
CA LEU A 102 7.31 -1.24 8.49
C LEU A 102 8.52 -0.86 9.36
N CYS A 103 8.31 -0.23 10.52
CA CYS A 103 9.38 0.10 11.46
C CYS A 103 10.05 -1.15 12.09
N MET A 104 9.37 -2.30 12.09
CA MET A 104 9.92 -3.56 12.59
C MET A 104 10.76 -4.33 11.56
N ILE A 105 10.76 -3.91 10.29
CA ILE A 105 11.56 -4.55 9.24
C ILE A 105 12.99 -3.97 9.31
N PRO A 106 14.03 -4.80 9.54
CA PRO A 106 15.41 -4.34 9.56
C PRO A 106 15.85 -3.73 8.22
N ASP A 107 16.80 -2.79 8.28
CA ASP A 107 17.38 -2.15 7.09
C ASP A 107 18.20 -3.12 6.22
N ASP A 108 18.65 -4.24 6.81
CA ASP A 108 19.41 -5.32 6.17
C ASP A 108 18.55 -6.56 5.89
N ASP A 109 17.23 -6.47 6.04
CA ASP A 109 16.31 -7.56 5.76
C ASP A 109 16.34 -7.95 4.28
N ILE A 110 16.53 -9.23 3.99
CA ILE A 110 16.62 -9.77 2.61
C ILE A 110 15.35 -9.48 1.76
N ASN A 111 14.22 -9.27 2.42
CA ASN A 111 12.94 -8.97 1.79
C ASN A 111 12.59 -7.47 1.86
N LEU A 112 13.50 -6.59 2.29
CA LEU A 112 13.24 -5.15 2.39
C LEU A 112 12.78 -4.57 1.04
N LYS A 113 13.43 -4.91 -0.08
CA LYS A 113 12.98 -4.54 -1.43
C LYS A 113 11.53 -4.90 -1.75
N ALA A 114 10.97 -5.94 -1.13
CA ALA A 114 9.57 -6.31 -1.35
C ALA A 114 8.60 -5.31 -0.71
N THR A 115 9.07 -4.44 0.17
CA THR A 115 8.26 -3.38 0.79
C THR A 115 8.10 -2.13 -0.07
N THR A 116 8.74 -2.05 -1.26
CA THR A 116 8.75 -0.81 -2.04
C THR A 116 7.36 -0.24 -2.31
N TRP A 117 6.44 -1.05 -2.81
CA TRP A 117 5.07 -0.60 -3.08
C TRP A 117 4.32 -0.26 -1.78
N VAL A 118 4.57 -1.01 -0.71
CA VAL A 118 3.97 -0.79 0.61
C VAL A 118 4.39 0.57 1.18
N THR A 119 5.68 0.90 1.08
CA THR A 119 6.24 2.19 1.49
C THR A 119 5.66 3.34 0.67
N PHE A 120 5.41 3.12 -0.62
CA PHE A 120 4.71 4.09 -1.47
C PHE A 120 3.27 4.32 -1.00
N VAL A 121 2.49 3.27 -0.76
CA VAL A 121 1.11 3.38 -0.26
C VAL A 121 1.07 4.11 1.08
N PHE A 122 1.99 3.76 2.01
CA PHE A 122 2.12 4.47 3.27
C PHE A 122 2.41 5.97 3.04
N GLY A 123 3.35 6.30 2.15
CA GLY A 123 3.67 7.68 1.79
C GLY A 123 2.51 8.46 1.17
N ALA A 124 1.69 7.80 0.35
CA ALA A 124 0.52 8.42 -0.27
C ALA A 124 -0.57 8.76 0.77
N CYS A 125 -0.59 8.05 1.90
CA CYS A 125 -1.49 8.29 3.02
C CYS A 125 -0.89 9.22 4.10
N ALA A 126 0.41 9.52 4.05
CA ALA A 126 1.11 10.31 5.05
C ALA A 126 0.62 11.76 5.09
N ARG A 127 0.23 12.24 6.28
CA ARG A 127 -0.33 13.59 6.47
C ARG A 127 0.66 14.55 7.14
N THR A 128 1.49 14.06 8.06
CA THR A 128 2.40 14.92 8.83
C THR A 128 3.78 15.03 8.17
N PRO A 129 4.53 16.13 8.41
CA PRO A 129 5.89 16.28 7.92
C PRO A 129 6.81 15.12 8.35
N GLU A 130 6.68 14.66 9.60
CA GLU A 130 7.51 13.59 10.15
C GLU A 130 7.31 12.26 9.40
N MET A 131 6.07 11.95 9.02
CA MET A 131 5.77 10.76 8.22
C MET A 131 6.33 10.87 6.80
N LYS A 132 6.25 12.05 6.18
CA LYS A 132 6.78 12.32 4.83
C LYS A 132 8.31 12.23 4.81
N ASP A 133 8.96 12.73 5.85
CA ASP A 133 10.41 12.63 6.04
C ASP A 133 10.82 11.16 6.23
N TRP A 134 10.09 10.42 7.06
CA TRP A 134 10.32 8.99 7.25
C TRP A 134 10.20 8.23 5.93
N VAL A 135 9.16 8.46 5.13
CA VAL A 135 8.98 7.86 3.80
C VAL A 135 10.15 8.19 2.88
N THR A 136 10.59 9.45 2.89
CA THR A 136 11.72 9.91 2.06
C THR A 136 13.00 9.17 2.43
N VAL A 137 13.25 8.93 3.71
CA VAL A 137 14.39 8.14 4.19
C VAL A 137 14.26 6.68 3.73
N GLN A 138 13.08 6.08 3.87
CA GLN A 138 12.85 4.69 3.47
C GLN A 138 13.01 4.46 1.97
N ILE A 139 12.47 5.35 1.13
CA ILE A 139 12.67 5.27 -0.33
C ILE A 139 14.14 5.36 -0.70
N LYS A 140 14.92 6.24 -0.05
CA LYS A 140 16.37 6.33 -0.28
C LYS A 140 17.08 5.01 0.06
N LYS A 141 16.71 4.34 1.16
CA LYS A 141 17.25 3.02 1.53
C LYS A 141 16.94 1.98 0.45
N LEU A 142 15.67 1.90 0.03
CA LEU A 142 15.22 0.99 -1.04
C LEU A 142 15.97 1.23 -2.36
N MET A 143 16.25 2.49 -2.71
CA MET A 143 17.01 2.84 -3.92
C MET A 143 18.48 2.41 -3.86
N ILE A 144 19.09 2.40 -2.67
CA ILE A 144 20.46 1.91 -2.47
C ILE A 144 20.52 0.39 -2.63
N GLU A 145 19.55 -0.31 -2.03
CA GLU A 145 19.47 -1.77 -2.09
C GLU A 145 19.09 -2.29 -3.50
N SER A 146 18.17 -1.58 -4.17
CA SER A 146 17.62 -1.97 -5.47
C SER A 146 17.31 -0.73 -6.31
N PRO A 147 18.21 -0.29 -7.21
CA PRO A 147 18.05 0.95 -7.99
C PRO A 147 17.07 0.76 -9.15
N TRP A 148 15.82 0.45 -8.82
CA TRP A 148 14.76 0.29 -9.80
C TRP A 148 14.29 1.66 -10.27
N GLY A 149 14.25 1.88 -11.59
CA GLY A 149 13.87 3.17 -12.19
C GLY A 149 12.51 3.70 -11.70
N PHE A 150 11.58 2.82 -11.33
CA PHE A 150 10.27 3.24 -10.83
C PHE A 150 10.32 3.90 -9.44
N LEU A 151 11.35 3.66 -8.62
CA LEU A 151 11.48 4.29 -7.31
C LEU A 151 11.65 5.81 -7.40
N TYR A 152 12.32 6.28 -8.45
CA TYR A 152 12.43 7.72 -8.75
C TYR A 152 11.05 8.30 -9.06
N ALA A 153 10.30 7.64 -9.94
CA ALA A 153 8.96 8.10 -10.30
C ALA A 153 7.98 8.02 -9.11
N ALA A 154 8.09 7.00 -8.26
CA ALA A 154 7.32 6.88 -7.03
C ALA A 154 7.63 8.02 -6.04
N ARG A 155 8.91 8.40 -5.89
CA ARG A 155 9.32 9.54 -5.07
C ARG A 155 8.73 10.85 -5.61
N ASP A 156 8.84 11.09 -6.90
CA ASP A 156 8.36 12.32 -7.53
C ASP A 156 6.82 12.41 -7.41
N ALA A 157 6.12 11.30 -7.61
CA ALA A 157 4.68 11.19 -7.40
C ALA A 157 4.26 11.53 -5.96
N LEU A 158 4.98 11.04 -4.96
CA LEU A 158 4.72 11.39 -3.56
C LEU A 158 4.92 12.89 -3.28
N GLN A 159 5.97 13.50 -3.85
CA GLN A 159 6.18 14.94 -3.71
C GLN A 159 5.03 15.74 -4.30
N MET A 160 4.52 15.34 -5.47
CA MET A 160 3.34 15.96 -6.06
C MET A 160 2.09 15.80 -5.18
N LEU A 161 1.82 14.59 -4.69
CA LEU A 161 0.69 14.35 -3.77
C LEU A 161 0.78 15.22 -2.51
N TRP A 162 1.98 15.34 -1.92
CA TRP A 162 2.18 16.14 -0.72
C TRP A 162 2.04 17.64 -0.97
N SER A 163 2.41 18.13 -2.16
CA SER A 163 2.17 19.53 -2.57
C SER A 163 0.68 19.82 -2.73
N VAL A 164 -0.07 18.96 -3.44
CA VAL A 164 -1.53 19.12 -3.59
C VAL A 164 -2.23 19.13 -2.23
N GLN A 165 -1.80 18.28 -1.30
CA GLN A 165 -2.30 18.28 0.08
C GLN A 165 -1.97 19.58 0.84
N ALA A 166 -0.75 20.10 0.68
CA ALA A 166 -0.33 21.35 1.32
C ALA A 166 -1.11 22.57 0.81
N GLU A 167 -1.54 22.54 -0.46
CA GLU A 167 -2.37 23.58 -1.09
C GLU A 167 -3.85 23.49 -0.67
N GLY A 168 -4.24 22.48 0.12
CA GLY A 168 -5.60 22.30 0.61
C GLY A 168 -6.62 22.00 -0.50
N MET A 169 -6.14 21.53 -1.67
CA MET A 169 -7.03 21.19 -2.77
C MET A 169 -7.92 19.99 -2.41
N PRO A 170 -9.19 19.99 -2.83
CA PRO A 170 -10.08 18.87 -2.59
C PRO A 170 -9.55 17.62 -3.34
N MET A 171 -8.98 16.68 -2.59
CA MET A 171 -8.62 15.35 -3.10
C MET A 171 -9.74 14.38 -2.80
N THR A 172 -10.29 13.73 -3.84
CA THR A 172 -11.25 12.62 -3.69
C THR A 172 -10.57 11.37 -3.13
N SER A 173 -9.39 11.02 -3.67
CA SER A 173 -8.42 10.11 -3.07
C SER A 173 -7.06 10.25 -3.77
N TRP A 174 -5.96 9.87 -3.12
CA TRP A 174 -4.64 9.89 -3.76
C TRP A 174 -4.57 8.97 -5.00
N VAL A 175 -5.36 7.89 -5.02
CA VAL A 175 -5.45 6.98 -6.19
C VAL A 175 -6.03 7.72 -7.39
N GLN A 176 -7.09 8.49 -7.19
CA GLN A 176 -7.68 9.29 -8.26
C GLN A 176 -6.75 10.42 -8.68
N THR A 177 -6.06 11.08 -7.74
CA THR A 177 -5.09 12.13 -8.10
C THR A 177 -3.96 11.60 -8.97
N LEU A 178 -3.40 10.43 -8.65
CA LEU A 178 -2.35 9.82 -9.49
C LEU A 178 -2.87 9.45 -10.89
N ARG A 179 -4.12 9.03 -10.99
CA ARG A 179 -4.79 8.77 -12.27
C ARG A 179 -4.94 10.04 -13.09
N ASP A 180 -5.36 11.13 -12.47
CA ASP A 180 -5.50 12.44 -13.11
C ASP A 180 -4.15 13.00 -13.58
N LEU A 181 -3.06 12.63 -12.89
CA LEU A 181 -1.68 12.95 -13.26
C LEU A 181 -1.06 11.96 -14.26
N HIS A 182 -1.83 11.00 -14.80
CA HIS A 182 -1.36 9.95 -15.73
C HIS A 182 -0.24 9.06 -15.17
N MET A 183 -0.26 8.81 -13.86
CA MET A 183 0.70 7.95 -13.15
C MET A 183 0.12 6.57 -12.82
N ASP A 184 -0.69 6.02 -13.71
CA ASP A 184 -1.43 4.77 -13.48
C ASP A 184 -0.53 3.57 -13.16
N PHE A 185 0.72 3.57 -13.62
CA PHE A 185 1.68 2.49 -13.35
C PHE A 185 2.05 2.36 -11.86
N LEU A 186 1.79 3.38 -11.04
CA LEU A 186 2.03 3.35 -9.58
C LEU A 186 0.85 2.76 -8.79
N ILE A 187 -0.28 2.49 -9.43
CA ILE A 187 -1.54 2.06 -8.79
C ILE A 187 -2.03 0.68 -9.28
N VAL A 188 -1.17 -0.13 -9.95
CA VAL A 188 -1.54 -1.42 -10.59
C VAL A 188 -1.38 -2.62 -9.67
#